data_AF-A0A368XSQ8-F1
#
_entry.id   AF-A0A368XSQ8-F1
#
_cell.length_a   1.000
_cell.length_b   1.000
_cell.length_c   1.000
_cell.angle_alpha   90.00
_cell.angle_beta   90.00
_cell.angle_gamma   90.00
#
_symmetry.space_group_name_H-M   'P 1'
#
loop_
_entity.id
_entity.type
_entity.pdbx_description
1 polymer ?
#
loop_
_entity_poly.entity_id
_entity_poly.type
_entity_poly.pdbx_seq_one_letter_code
_entity_poly.pdbx_strand_id
1 'polypeptide(L)' 'MSDLSPLSDAALDRLFRQARTVHAFQPVAVSDATLHQLYDLLKWGPTAFNAQPARYVFVRSAQAKASLLPFDEAARIV' A
#
# COMPACT_ATOMS: atom_id res chain seq x y z
N MET A 1 4.50 -5.91 -28.48
CA MET A 1 4.51 -6.87 -27.36
C MET A 1 5.40 -6.29 -26.28
N SER A 2 4.93 -6.20 -25.05
CA SER A 2 5.73 -5.67 -23.93
C SER A 2 6.92 -6.59 -23.67
N ASP A 3 8.08 -5.99 -23.36
CA ASP A 3 9.26 -6.73 -22.91
C ASP A 3 8.94 -7.46 -21.60
N LEU A 4 9.16 -8.78 -21.60
CA LEU A 4 8.96 -9.65 -20.44
C LEU A 4 10.29 -9.99 -19.76
N SER A 5 11.35 -9.23 -20.06
CA SER A 5 12.63 -9.37 -19.37
C SER A 5 12.43 -9.27 -17.86
N PRO A 6 13.15 -10.10 -17.08
CA PRO A 6 13.06 -10.06 -15.63
C PRO A 6 13.35 -8.66 -15.08
N LEU A 7 12.71 -8.32 -13.96
CA LEU A 7 13.05 -7.12 -13.20
C LEU A 7 14.52 -7.18 -12.77
N SER A 8 15.17 -6.02 -12.69
CA SER A 8 16.54 -5.94 -12.21
C SER A 8 16.66 -6.41 -10.75
N ASP A 9 17.83 -6.89 -10.37
CA ASP A 9 18.11 -7.28 -8.99
C ASP A 9 17.81 -6.14 -8.00
N ALA A 10 18.17 -4.91 -8.34
CA ALA A 10 17.88 -3.75 -7.50
C ALA A 10 16.38 -3.53 -7.27
N ALA A 11 15.54 -3.78 -8.30
CA ALA A 11 14.09 -3.70 -8.15
C ALA A 11 13.55 -4.85 -7.27
N LEU A 12 14.05 -6.07 -7.45
CA LEU A 12 13.67 -7.23 -6.65
C LEU A 12 14.08 -7.08 -5.17
N ASP A 13 15.26 -6.52 -4.90
CA ASP A 13 15.71 -6.21 -3.54
C ASP A 13 14.78 -5.20 -2.88
N ARG A 14 14.45 -4.12 -3.59
CA ARG A 14 13.60 -3.06 -3.06
C ARG A 14 12.16 -3.51 -2.79
N LEU A 15 11.61 -4.40 -3.63
CA LEU A 15 10.22 -4.82 -3.53
C LEU A 15 10.02 -6.03 -2.61
N PHE A 16 10.94 -7.00 -2.60
CA PHE A 16 10.67 -8.33 -2.01
C PHE A 16 11.78 -8.85 -1.08
N ARG A 17 13.05 -8.82 -1.46
CA ARG A 17 14.12 -9.51 -0.71
C ARG A 17 14.57 -8.72 0.54
N GLN A 18 14.75 -7.41 0.38
CA GLN A 18 15.26 -6.52 1.43
C GLN A 18 14.19 -5.63 2.05
N ALA A 19 12.99 -5.54 1.44
CA ALA A 19 11.87 -4.83 2.02
C ALA A 19 11.53 -5.35 3.44
N ARG A 20 11.24 -4.44 4.37
CA ARG A 20 10.87 -4.73 5.76
C ARG A 20 9.65 -3.90 6.15
N THR A 21 8.87 -4.39 7.11
CA THR A 21 7.77 -3.64 7.71
C THR A 21 8.27 -2.34 8.32
N VAL A 22 7.66 -1.22 7.96
CA VAL A 22 7.97 0.11 8.52
C VAL A 22 6.98 0.40 9.65
N HIS A 23 7.50 0.69 10.84
CA HIS A 23 6.69 0.97 12.03
C HIS A 23 6.49 2.47 12.32
N ALA A 24 7.23 3.35 11.65
CA ALA A 24 7.12 4.80 11.81
C ALA A 24 7.20 5.51 10.46
N PHE A 25 6.32 6.48 10.24
CA PHE A 25 6.26 7.29 9.04
C PHE A 25 6.59 8.74 9.37
N GLN A 26 7.20 9.45 8.42
CA GLN A 26 7.39 10.90 8.54
C GLN A 26 6.01 11.59 8.63
N PRO A 27 5.90 12.74 9.32
CA PRO A 27 4.65 13.51 9.43
C PRO A 27 4.32 14.27 8.15
N VAL A 28 4.56 13.65 6.99
CA VAL A 28 4.36 14.23 5.65
C VAL A 28 3.21 13.47 4.99
N ALA A 29 2.21 14.22 4.53
CA ALA A 29 1.08 13.64 3.84
C ALA A 29 1.49 13.13 2.44
N VAL A 30 1.00 11.95 2.06
CA VAL A 30 1.07 11.47 0.67
C VAL A 30 0.06 12.27 -0.17
N SER A 31 0.50 12.74 -1.34
CA SER A 31 -0.33 13.51 -2.26
C SER A 31 -1.38 12.63 -2.94
N ASP A 32 -2.50 13.23 -3.29
CA ASP A 32 -3.63 12.56 -3.96
C ASP A 32 -3.20 11.97 -5.31
N ALA A 33 -2.36 12.68 -6.05
CA ALA A 33 -1.78 12.19 -7.29
C ALA A 33 -0.98 10.89 -7.09
N THR A 34 -0.18 10.81 -6.02
CA THR A 34 0.59 9.59 -5.69
C THR A 34 -0.34 8.44 -5.31
N LEU A 35 -1.40 8.71 -4.53
CA LEU A 35 -2.38 7.70 -4.15
C LEU A 35 -3.13 7.14 -5.37
N HIS A 36 -3.51 8.01 -6.32
CA HIS A 36 -4.11 7.56 -7.58
C HIS A 36 -3.15 6.72 -8.43
N GLN A 37 -1.90 7.15 -8.58
CA GLN A 37 -0.88 6.36 -9.28
C GLN A 37 -0.69 4.98 -8.65
N LEU A 38 -0.65 4.90 -7.32
CA LEU A 38 -0.57 3.63 -6.60
C LEU A 38 -1.80 2.75 -6.89
N TYR A 39 -3.00 3.33 -6.85
CA TYR A 39 -4.23 2.60 -7.14
C TYR A 39 -4.26 2.08 -8.58
N ASP A 40 -3.83 2.88 -9.55
CA ASP A 40 -3.80 2.49 -10.96
C ASP A 40 -2.85 1.31 -11.22
N LEU A 41 -1.74 1.24 -10.49
CA LEU A 41 -0.83 0.09 -10.52
C LEU A 41 -1.45 -1.15 -9.86
N LEU A 42 -2.15 -0.98 -8.74
CA LEU A 42 -2.65 -2.06 -7.89
C LEU A 42 -3.94 -2.71 -8.42
N LYS A 43 -4.88 -1.92 -8.97
CA LYS A 43 -6.28 -2.32 -9.18
C LYS A 43 -6.46 -3.52 -10.12
N TRP A 44 -5.48 -3.79 -10.97
CA TRP A 44 -5.47 -4.92 -11.91
C TRP A 44 -4.66 -6.12 -11.42
N GLY A 45 -4.29 -6.15 -10.14
CA GLY A 45 -3.66 -7.32 -9.54
C GLY A 45 -4.52 -8.58 -9.76
N PRO A 46 -3.89 -9.74 -10.04
CA PRO A 46 -4.63 -10.96 -10.29
C PRO A 46 -5.41 -11.38 -9.04
N THR A 47 -6.67 -11.76 -9.23
CA THR A 47 -7.56 -12.24 -8.18
C THR A 47 -8.19 -13.55 -8.62
N ALA A 48 -8.66 -14.37 -7.66
CA ALA A 48 -9.37 -15.60 -7.99
C ALA A 48 -10.53 -15.31 -8.96
N PHE A 49 -10.57 -16.04 -10.07
CA PHE A 49 -11.55 -15.86 -11.15
C PHE A 49 -11.62 -14.42 -11.71
N ASN A 50 -10.57 -13.61 -11.53
CA ASN A 50 -10.56 -12.19 -11.84
C ASN A 50 -11.76 -11.42 -11.22
N ALA A 51 -12.24 -11.84 -10.05
CA ALA A 51 -13.44 -11.28 -9.44
C ALA A 51 -13.27 -9.84 -8.92
N GLN A 52 -12.03 -9.37 -8.75
CA GLN A 52 -11.69 -8.00 -8.33
C GLN A 52 -12.51 -7.50 -7.10
N PRO A 53 -12.56 -8.28 -6.01
CA PRO A 53 -13.46 -7.97 -4.90
C PRO A 53 -12.96 -6.82 -4.01
N ALA A 54 -11.71 -6.38 -4.17
CA ALA A 54 -11.10 -5.41 -3.29
C ALA A 54 -11.86 -4.07 -3.28
N ARG A 55 -11.98 -3.46 -2.09
CA ARG A 55 -12.53 -2.13 -1.87
C ARG A 55 -11.51 -1.34 -1.06
N TYR A 56 -11.13 -0.17 -1.56
CA TYR A 56 -10.06 0.63 -0.99
C TYR A 56 -10.62 1.95 -0.44
N VAL A 57 -10.22 2.31 0.77
CA VAL A 57 -10.54 3.59 1.41
C VAL A 57 -9.25 4.21 1.92
N PHE A 58 -8.91 5.41 1.46
CA PHE A 58 -7.76 6.16 1.95
C PHE A 58 -8.14 7.00 3.17
N VAL A 59 -7.72 6.57 4.36
CA VAL A 59 -8.04 7.24 5.63
C VAL A 59 -6.97 8.29 5.96
N ARG A 60 -7.35 9.58 5.89
CA ARG A 60 -6.37 10.68 5.95
C ARG A 60 -6.55 11.63 7.12
N SER A 61 -7.78 11.90 7.54
CA SER A 61 -8.05 12.83 8.63
C SER A 61 -7.73 12.22 10.00
N ALA A 62 -7.33 13.06 10.95
CA ALA A 62 -7.11 12.64 12.33
C ALA A 62 -8.37 12.00 12.94
N GLN A 63 -9.55 12.58 12.67
CA GLN A 63 -10.83 12.05 13.13
C GLN A 63 -11.10 10.64 12.59
N ALA A 64 -10.91 10.41 11.28
CA ALA A 64 -11.15 9.10 10.70
C ALA A 64 -10.13 8.06 11.20
N LYS A 65 -8.86 8.44 11.38
CA LYS A 65 -7.86 7.58 12.03
C LYS A 65 -8.26 7.25 13.48
N ALA A 66 -8.72 8.24 14.24
CA ALA A 66 -9.18 8.03 15.61
C ALA A 66 -10.35 7.04 15.70
N SER A 67 -11.26 7.03 14.72
CA SER A 67 -12.36 6.05 14.66
C SER A 67 -11.91 4.61 14.43
N LEU A 68 -10.69 4.39 13.93
CA LEU A 68 -10.13 3.06 13.70
C LEU A 68 -9.35 2.50 14.90
N LEU A 69 -8.86 3.37 15.80
CA LEU A 69 -8.07 2.97 16.96
C LEU A 69 -8.71 1.88 17.85
N PRO A 70 -10.05 1.84 18.08
CA PRO A 70 -10.66 0.79 18.89
C PRO A 70 -10.47 -0.63 18.35
N PHE A 71 -10.12 -0.77 17.07
CA PHE A 71 -9.98 -2.05 16.36
C PHE A 71 -8.52 -2.41 16.07
N ASP A 72 -7.58 -1.56 16.46
CA ASP A 72 -6.16 -1.77 16.20
C ASP A 72 -5.48 -2.46 17.40
N GLU A 73 -5.15 -3.74 17.24
CA GLU A 73 -4.43 -4.53 18.25
C GLU A 73 -2.99 -4.00 18.48
N ALA A 74 -2.40 -3.33 17.48
CA ALA A 74 -1.05 -2.76 17.53
C ALA A 74 -1.00 -1.34 18.12
N ALA A 75 -2.14 -0.67 18.30
CA ALA A 75 -2.21 0.70 18.82
C ALA A 75 -1.93 0.84 20.34
N ARG A 76 -1.59 -0.27 21.04
CA ARG A 76 -1.27 -0.25 22.47
C ARG A 76 0.18 0.11 22.82
N ILE A 77 1.03 0.37 21.83
CA ILE A 77 2.43 0.79 22.05
C ILE A 77 2.68 2.10 21.29
N VAL A 78 2.07 3.17 21.76
CA VAL A 78 2.60 4.54 21.72
C VAL A 78 2.07 5.30 22.93
#